data_AF-A0A0K1ZUM5-F1
#
_entry.id   AF-A0A0K1ZUM5-F1
#
_cell.length_a   1.000
_cell.length_b   1.000
_cell.length_c   1.000
_cell.angle_alpha   90.00
_cell.angle_beta   90.00
_cell.angle_gamma   90.00
#
_symmetry.space_group_name_H-M   'P 1'
#
loop_
_entity.id
_entity.type
_entity.pdbx_description
1 polymer ?
#
loop_
_entity_poly.entity_id
_entity_poly.type
_entity_poly.pdbx_seq_one_letter_code
_entity_poly.pdbx_strand_id
1 'polypeptide(L)'
;VGKGAVMRMGDQDRQAIPAISTGSLGLDIALGIGGLPKGRIVEIYGPESSGKTTLTLSVIAQAQKAGATCAFVDAEHALDPEYAGKLGVNVDDLLVSQPDTGEQALEITDMLVRSN
;
A
#
# COMPACT_ATOMS: atom_id res chain seq x y z
N VAL A 1 10.50 24.59 -25.26
CA VAL A 1 10.47 24.65 -23.78
C VAL A 1 9.01 24.63 -23.36
N GLY A 2 8.53 23.50 -22.82
CA GLY A 2 7.10 23.27 -22.57
C GLY A 2 6.54 24.12 -21.44
N LYS A 3 5.21 24.30 -21.41
CA LYS A 3 4.49 24.85 -20.24
C LYS A 3 4.91 24.04 -18.99
N GLY A 4 5.50 24.72 -18.01
CA GLY A 4 6.01 24.10 -16.78
C GLY A 4 7.54 24.15 -16.58
N ALA A 5 8.30 24.65 -17.56
CA ALA A 5 9.77 24.73 -17.43
C ALA A 5 10.26 25.69 -16.32
N VAL A 6 9.43 26.64 -15.89
CA VAL A 6 9.66 27.52 -14.74
C VAL A 6 8.30 27.78 -14.08
N MET A 7 8.17 27.47 -12.79
CA MET A 7 6.95 27.70 -11.99
C MET A 7 7.33 28.38 -10.67
N ARG A 8 6.46 29.25 -10.13
CA ARG A 8 6.64 29.75 -8.76
C ARG A 8 6.30 28.62 -7.78
N MET A 9 7.10 28.47 -6.73
CA MET A 9 6.93 27.42 -5.72
C MET A 9 5.53 27.42 -5.06
N GLY A 10 4.82 28.56 -5.08
CA GLY A 10 3.46 28.70 -4.54
C GLY A 10 2.31 28.59 -5.56
N ASP A 11 2.58 28.50 -6.87
CA ASP A 11 1.55 28.43 -7.93
C ASP A 11 1.14 26.98 -8.26
N GLN A 12 1.35 26.04 -7.34
CA GLN A 12 0.83 24.69 -7.52
C GLN A 12 -0.62 24.65 -7.07
N ASP A 13 -1.54 24.49 -8.02
CA ASP A 13 -2.83 23.86 -7.72
C ASP A 13 -2.52 22.59 -6.93
N ARG A 14 -3.02 22.49 -5.70
CA ARG A 14 -2.93 21.27 -4.89
C ARG A 14 -3.74 20.19 -5.61
N GLN A 15 -3.10 19.50 -6.56
CA GLN A 15 -3.69 18.34 -7.19
C GLN A 15 -3.98 17.32 -6.08
N ALA A 16 -5.23 16.90 -5.99
CA ALA A 16 -5.63 15.86 -5.06
C ALA A 16 -4.82 14.59 -5.37
N ILE A 17 -3.98 14.17 -4.42
CA ILE A 17 -3.23 12.93 -4.53
C ILE A 17 -4.24 11.80 -4.30
N PRO A 18 -4.44 10.88 -5.25
CA PRO A 18 -5.31 9.73 -5.02
C PRO A 18 -4.81 8.91 -3.83
N ALA A 19 -5.73 8.49 -2.96
CA ALA A 19 -5.40 7.73 -1.76
C ALA A 19 -6.22 6.43 -1.66
N ILE A 20 -5.70 5.47 -0.89
CA ILE A 20 -6.40 4.25 -0.48
C ILE A 20 -6.65 4.34 1.03
N SER A 21 -7.90 4.19 1.46
CA SER A 21 -8.25 4.18 2.89
C SER A 21 -7.45 3.12 3.65
N THR A 22 -7.05 3.45 4.86
CA THR A 22 -6.39 2.50 5.77
C THR A 22 -7.37 1.51 6.42
N GLY A 23 -8.68 1.74 6.26
CA GLY A 23 -9.74 1.06 7.00
C GLY A 23 -9.96 1.63 8.40
N SER A 24 -9.15 2.60 8.84
CA SER A 24 -9.32 3.36 10.08
C SER A 24 -9.64 4.81 9.76
N LEU A 25 -10.88 5.22 9.99
CA LEU A 25 -11.34 6.59 9.74
C LEU A 25 -10.49 7.63 10.47
N GLY A 26 -10.08 7.34 11.71
CA GLY A 26 -9.24 8.24 12.50
C GLY A 26 -7.86 8.45 11.87
N LEU A 27 -7.26 7.39 11.32
CA LEU A 27 -5.97 7.47 10.64
C LEU A 27 -6.09 8.17 9.28
N ASP A 28 -7.15 7.88 8.52
CA ASP A 28 -7.40 8.53 7.22
C ASP A 28 -7.57 10.05 7.36
N ILE A 29 -8.26 10.49 8.43
CA ILE A 29 -8.39 11.91 8.79
C ILE A 29 -7.03 12.48 9.19
N ALA A 30 -6.27 11.78 10.04
CA ALA A 30 -4.96 12.23 10.49
C ALA A 30 -3.94 12.40 9.35
N LEU A 31 -4.03 11.55 8.31
CA LEU A 31 -3.21 11.66 7.10
C LEU A 31 -3.61 12.85 6.21
N GLY A 32 -4.78 13.45 6.40
CA GLY A 32 -5.25 14.67 5.73
C GLY A 32 -5.63 14.50 4.25
N ILE A 33 -5.35 13.34 3.66
CA ILE A 33 -5.68 13.00 2.25
C ILE A 33 -6.64 11.82 2.14
N GLY A 34 -7.16 11.32 3.26
CA GLY A 34 -8.15 10.23 3.28
C GLY A 34 -7.56 8.81 3.15
N GLY A 35 -6.25 8.64 3.36
CA GLY A 35 -5.60 7.33 3.35
C GLY A 35 -4.14 7.39 2.89
N LEU A 36 -3.61 6.24 2.46
CA LEU A 36 -2.24 6.12 1.94
C LEU A 36 -2.16 6.62 0.48
N PRO A 37 -1.16 7.46 0.14
CA PRO A 37 -1.05 8.03 -1.21
C PRO A 37 -0.65 6.99 -2.26
N LYS A 38 -1.35 6.95 -3.39
CA LYS A 38 -1.00 6.11 -4.55
C LYS A 38 0.29 6.61 -5.21
N GLY A 39 1.10 5.68 -5.72
CA GLY A 39 2.35 5.98 -6.43
C GLY A 39 3.47 6.52 -5.52
N ARG A 40 3.39 6.24 -4.22
CA ARG A 40 4.38 6.62 -3.20
C ARG A 40 4.71 5.43 -2.33
N ILE A 41 5.90 5.46 -1.72
CA ILE A 41 6.31 4.48 -0.72
C ILE A 41 5.80 4.96 0.65
N VAL A 42 5.21 4.05 1.41
CA VAL A 42 4.77 4.28 2.80
C VAL A 42 5.46 3.26 3.69
N GLU A 43 6.05 3.74 4.79
CA GLU A 43 6.67 2.89 5.81
C GLU A 43 5.77 2.87 7.06
N ILE A 44 5.46 1.66 7.54
CA ILE A 44 4.74 1.43 8.79
C ILE A 44 5.68 0.67 9.72
N TYR A 45 6.22 1.35 10.73
CA TYR A 45 7.15 0.76 11.70
C TYR A 45 6.56 0.79 13.11
N GLY A 46 7.10 -0.07 13.99
CA GLY A 46 6.65 -0.17 15.38
C GLY A 46 6.99 -1.52 16.01
N PRO A 47 6.78 -1.66 17.34
CA PRO A 47 7.08 -2.87 18.09
C PRO A 47 6.41 -4.12 17.50
N GLU A 48 6.93 -5.30 17.85
CA GLU A 48 6.23 -6.56 17.59
C GLU A 48 4.81 -6.52 18.19
N SER A 49 3.85 -7.14 17.50
CA SER A 49 2.43 -7.13 17.91
C SER A 49 1.75 -5.75 17.99
N SER A 50 2.35 -4.68 17.45
CA SER A 50 1.72 -3.34 17.41
C SER A 50 0.62 -3.18 16.35
N GLY A 51 0.31 -4.24 15.58
CA GLY A 51 -0.73 -4.23 14.55
C GLY A 51 -0.27 -3.80 13.14
N LYS A 52 1.05 -3.77 12.85
CA LYS A 52 1.59 -3.39 11.53
C LYS A 52 0.96 -4.23 10.40
N THR A 53 1.06 -5.56 10.50
CA THR A 53 0.53 -6.50 9.50
C THR A 53 -0.99 -6.41 9.41
N THR A 54 -1.68 -6.23 10.54
CA THR A 54 -3.14 -6.00 10.57
C THR A 54 -3.52 -4.73 9.78
N LEU A 55 -2.79 -3.63 9.96
CA LEU A 55 -3.02 -2.39 9.21
C LEU A 55 -2.74 -2.58 7.73
N THR A 56 -1.65 -3.27 7.36
CA THR A 56 -1.33 -3.60 5.96
C THR A 56 -2.43 -4.42 5.30
N LEU A 57 -2.93 -5.47 5.96
CA LEU A 57 -4.03 -6.30 5.44
C LEU A 57 -5.34 -5.52 5.35
N SER A 58 -5.62 -4.62 6.30
CA SER A 58 -6.77 -3.71 6.23
C SER A 58 -6.69 -2.78 5.01
N VAL A 59 -5.52 -2.20 4.72
CA VAL A 59 -5.31 -1.37 3.51
C VAL A 59 -5.53 -2.21 2.24
N ILE A 60 -5.00 -3.44 2.19
CA ILE A 60 -5.22 -4.36 1.07
C ILE A 60 -6.70 -4.64 0.87
N ALA A 61 -7.45 -4.92 1.94
CA ALA A 61 -8.90 -5.13 1.87
C ALA A 61 -9.63 -3.91 1.30
N GLN A 62 -9.25 -2.68 1.71
CA GLN A 62 -9.82 -1.45 1.14
C GLN A 62 -9.45 -1.26 -0.33
N ALA A 63 -8.21 -1.58 -0.71
CA ALA A 63 -7.76 -1.51 -2.09
C ALA A 63 -8.53 -2.48 -3.00
N GLN A 64 -8.68 -3.74 -2.58
CA GLN A 64 -9.45 -4.76 -3.30
C GLN A 64 -10.93 -4.38 -3.42
N LYS A 65 -11.55 -3.81 -2.37
CA LYS A 65 -12.91 -3.26 -2.44
C LYS A 65 -13.07 -2.15 -3.49
N ALA A 66 -12.01 -1.38 -3.74
CA ALA A 66 -11.95 -0.38 -4.80
C ALA A 66 -11.57 -0.96 -6.17
N GLY A 67 -11.52 -2.29 -6.31
CA GLY A 67 -11.20 -2.99 -7.56
C GLY A 67 -9.71 -3.05 -7.89
N ALA A 68 -8.81 -2.76 -6.94
CA ALA A 68 -7.38 -2.84 -7.17
C ALA A 68 -6.82 -4.25 -6.95
N THR A 69 -5.92 -4.68 -7.83
CA THR A 69 -5.08 -5.86 -7.61
C THR A 69 -4.02 -5.55 -6.56
N CYS A 70 -3.82 -6.47 -5.62
CA CYS A 70 -2.84 -6.33 -4.55
C CYS A 70 -1.83 -7.48 -4.60
N ALA A 71 -0.61 -7.19 -4.14
CA ALA A 71 0.42 -8.19 -3.94
C ALA A 71 1.01 -8.06 -2.53
N PHE A 72 1.42 -9.18 -1.95
CA PHE A 72 2.04 -9.27 -0.64
C PHE A 72 3.35 -10.04 -0.76
N VAL A 73 4.46 -9.40 -0.38
CA VAL A 73 5.79 -10.03 -0.34
C VAL A 73 6.06 -10.42 1.11
N ASP A 74 5.82 -11.68 1.43
CA ASP A 74 5.94 -12.23 2.79
C ASP A 74 7.36 -12.71 3.07
N ALA A 75 8.23 -11.76 3.41
CA ALA A 75 9.60 -12.06 3.83
C ALA A 75 9.69 -12.70 5.22
N GLU A 76 8.63 -12.63 6.04
CA GLU A 76 8.59 -13.19 7.39
C GLU A 76 7.99 -14.60 7.44
N HIS A 77 7.45 -15.09 6.32
CA HIS A 77 6.79 -16.41 6.21
C HIS A 77 5.71 -16.61 7.27
N ALA A 78 5.00 -15.53 7.61
CA ALA A 78 4.10 -15.46 8.77
C ALA A 78 2.66 -15.03 8.41
N LEU A 79 2.35 -14.87 7.11
CA LEU A 79 1.01 -14.50 6.68
C LEU A 79 0.01 -15.64 6.93
N ASP A 80 -1.04 -15.36 7.71
CA ASP A 80 -2.18 -16.25 7.92
C ASP A 80 -3.34 -15.88 6.97
N PRO A 81 -3.66 -16.72 5.97
CA PRO A 81 -4.75 -16.46 5.04
C PRO A 81 -6.13 -16.40 5.69
N GLU A 82 -6.37 -17.16 6.77
CA GLU A 82 -7.66 -17.16 7.47
C GLU A 82 -7.86 -15.82 8.19
N TYR A 83 -6.81 -15.33 8.85
CA TYR A 83 -6.84 -14.01 9.48
C TYR A 83 -6.99 -12.88 8.45
N ALA A 84 -6.28 -12.95 7.33
CA ALA A 84 -6.43 -11.98 6.23
C ALA A 84 -7.88 -11.94 5.71
N GLY A 85 -8.49 -13.11 5.48
CA GLY A 85 -9.89 -13.22 5.07
C GLY A 85 -10.86 -12.58 6.08
N LYS A 86 -10.63 -12.78 7.38
CA LYS A 86 -11.43 -12.13 8.45
C LYS A 86 -11.32 -10.60 8.45
N LEU A 87 -10.20 -10.04 7.98
CA LEU A 87 -10.02 -8.59 7.80
C LEU A 87 -10.66 -8.07 6.49
N GLY A 88 -11.22 -8.97 5.67
CA GLY A 88 -11.90 -8.62 4.42
C GLY A 88 -11.00 -8.60 3.19
N VAL A 89 -9.81 -9.19 3.28
CA VAL A 89 -8.95 -9.46 2.12
C VAL A 89 -9.61 -10.55 1.28
N ASN A 90 -9.71 -10.34 -0.03
CA ASN A 90 -10.01 -11.41 -0.97
C ASN A 90 -8.72 -12.21 -1.19
N VAL A 91 -8.61 -13.32 -0.46
CA VAL A 91 -7.41 -14.17 -0.43
C VAL A 91 -7.16 -14.85 -1.78
N ASP A 92 -8.22 -15.24 -2.48
CA ASP A 92 -8.11 -15.94 -3.77
C ASP A 92 -7.48 -15.04 -4.85
N ASP A 93 -7.69 -13.72 -4.76
CA ASP A 93 -7.18 -12.73 -5.71
C ASP A 93 -5.93 -11.98 -5.20
N LEU A 94 -5.39 -12.34 -4.03
CA LEU A 94 -4.18 -11.72 -3.49
C LEU A 94 -2.93 -12.42 -4.04
N LEU A 95 -2.09 -11.69 -4.78
CA LEU A 95 -0.79 -12.22 -5.21
C LEU A 95 0.14 -12.32 -4.00
N VAL A 96 0.71 -13.50 -3.73
CA VAL A 96 1.64 -13.70 -2.61
C VAL A 96 2.96 -14.23 -3.14
N SER A 97 4.06 -13.69 -2.61
CA SER A 97 5.41 -14.21 -2.85
C SER A 97 6.16 -14.36 -1.54
N GLN A 98 6.85 -15.49 -1.37
CA GLN A 98 7.70 -15.80 -0.22
C GLN A 98 9.15 -15.88 -0.68
N PRO A 99 9.91 -14.77 -0.63
CA PRO A 99 11.29 -14.74 -1.07
C PRO A 99 12.23 -15.40 -0.04
N ASP A 100 13.34 -15.92 -0.54
CA ASP A 100 14.46 -16.46 0.24
C ASP A 100 15.41 -15.36 0.72
N THR A 101 15.50 -14.23 -0.01
CA THR A 101 16.38 -13.10 0.33
C THR A 101 15.72 -11.73 0.15
N GLY A 102 16.30 -10.70 0.76
CA GLY A 102 15.84 -9.32 0.61
C GLY A 102 16.01 -8.79 -0.82
N GLU A 103 17.08 -9.17 -1.52
CA GLU A 103 17.30 -8.81 -2.92
C GLU A 103 16.20 -9.40 -3.80
N GLN A 104 15.85 -10.67 -3.60
CA GLN A 104 14.77 -11.31 -4.34
C GLN A 104 13.42 -10.63 -4.05
N ALA A 105 13.14 -10.25 -2.80
CA ALA A 105 11.95 -9.50 -2.43
C ALA A 105 11.83 -8.17 -3.20
N LEU A 106 12.95 -7.46 -3.35
CA LEU A 106 13.01 -6.19 -4.10
C LEU A 106 12.86 -6.41 -5.61
N GLU A 107 13.49 -7.44 -6.18
CA GLU A 107 13.33 -7.81 -7.60
C GLU A 107 11.88 -8.15 -7.94
N ILE A 108 11.22 -8.95 -7.09
CA ILE A 108 9.79 -9.27 -7.24
C ILE A 108 8.94 -7.99 -7.18
N THR A 109 9.23 -7.11 -6.22
CA THR A 109 8.52 -5.83 -6.09
C THR A 109 8.70 -4.96 -7.33
N ASP A 110 9.92 -4.86 -7.89
CA ASP A 110 10.18 -4.10 -9.12
C ASP A 110 9.45 -4.69 -10.32
N MET A 111 9.45 -6.03 -10.47
CA MET A 111 8.70 -6.70 -11.54
C MET A 111 7.20 -6.39 -11.46
N LEU A 112 6.59 -6.50 -10.27
CA LEU A 112 5.17 -6.24 -10.05
C LEU A 112 4.77 -4.80 -10.37
N VAL A 113 5.61 -3.83 -10.01
CA VAL A 113 5.36 -2.41 -10.26
C VAL A 113 5.51 -2.05 -11.74
N ARG A 114 6.34 -2.76 -12.51
CA ARG A 114 6.56 -2.52 -13.95
C ARG A 114 5.55 -3.21 -14.87
N SER A 115 4.88 -4.26 -14.40
CA SER A 115 3.98 -5.09 -15.21
C SER A 115 2.59 -4.49 -15.47
N ASN A 116 2.36 -3.21 -15.13
CA ASN A 116 1.08 -2.51 -15.27
C ASN A 116 1.22 -1.16 -15.99
#